data_AF-A0A661DTM6-F1
#
_entry.id   AF-A0A661DTM6-F1
#
_cell.length_a   1.000
_cell.length_b   1.000
_cell.length_c   1.000
_cell.angle_alpha   90.00
_cell.angle_beta   90.00
_cell.angle_gamma   90.00
#
_symmetry.space_group_name_H-M   'P 1'
#
loop_
_entity.id
_entity.type
_entity.pdbx_description
1 polymer ?
#
loop_
_entity_poly.entity_id
_entity_poly.type
_entity_poly.pdbx_seq_one_letter_code
_entity_poly.pdbx_strand_id
1 'polypeptide(L)' 'MKLQSSLSKGSGLAKVRLDRWLWAARFFKTRPLAKQAIEGGKVQLNGQRGKAG' A
#
# COMPACT_ATOMS: atom_id res chain seq x y z
N MET A 1 -11.26 -35.88 -8.48
CA MET A 1 -10.01 -35.14 -8.76
C MET A 1 -10.31 -33.65 -8.92
N LYS A 2 -10.12 -32.84 -7.86
CA LYS A 2 -10.10 -31.37 -7.97
C LYS A 2 -9.22 -30.84 -6.85
N LEU A 3 -7.92 -30.72 -7.16
CA LEU A 3 -6.94 -30.11 -6.28
C LEU A 3 -7.23 -28.61 -6.25
N GLN A 4 -7.92 -28.13 -5.21
CA GLN A 4 -7.99 -26.71 -4.93
C GLN A 4 -6.73 -26.32 -4.16
N SER A 5 -5.72 -25.89 -4.89
CA SER A 5 -4.57 -25.13 -4.39
C SER A 5 -5.06 -23.78 -3.89
N SER A 6 -5.66 -23.75 -2.68
CA SER A 6 -5.98 -22.50 -2.00
C SER A 6 -4.68 -21.93 -1.45
N LEU A 7 -4.04 -21.11 -2.27
CA LEU A 7 -2.86 -20.33 -1.92
C LEU A 7 -3.16 -19.59 -0.61
N SER A 8 -2.53 -20.02 0.49
CA SER A 8 -2.58 -19.31 1.77
C SER A 8 -2.18 -17.85 1.53
N LYS A 9 -3.15 -16.95 1.61
CA LYS A 9 -2.93 -15.52 1.47
C LYS A 9 -2.08 -15.09 2.67
N GLY A 10 -0.84 -14.73 2.36
CA GLY A 10 0.28 -14.62 3.30
C GLY A 10 -0.06 -13.96 4.64
N SER A 11 0.44 -14.63 5.69
CA SER A 11 1.10 -14.09 6.88
C SER A 11 0.66 -12.71 7.38
N GLY A 12 0.16 -12.67 8.61
CA GLY A 12 -0.30 -11.50 9.38
C GLY A 12 0.72 -10.39 9.63
N LEU A 13 1.29 -9.83 8.57
CA LEU A 13 1.88 -8.50 8.58
C LEU A 13 0.72 -7.52 8.41
N ALA A 14 0.39 -6.80 9.48
CA ALA A 14 -0.63 -5.75 9.46
C ALA A 14 -0.42 -4.89 8.21
N LYS A 15 -1.37 -4.95 7.27
CA LYS A 15 -1.26 -4.25 5.99
C LYS A 15 -1.39 -2.76 6.25
N VAL A 16 -0.26 -2.11 6.55
CA VAL A 16 -0.22 -0.68 6.84
C VAL A 16 -0.57 0.06 5.56
N ARG A 17 -1.62 0.89 5.63
CA ARG A 17 -1.99 1.78 4.54
C ARG A 17 -0.81 2.71 4.21
N LEU A 18 -0.45 2.76 2.94
CA LEU A 18 0.72 3.50 2.47
C LEU A 18 0.63 4.99 2.81
N ASP A 19 -0.58 5.58 2.72
CA ASP A 19 -0.84 6.97 3.13
C ASP A 19 -0.47 7.23 4.60
N ARG A 20 -0.76 6.26 5.48
CA ARG A 20 -0.50 6.36 6.91
C ARG A 20 0.98 6.20 7.21
N TRP A 21 1.65 5.28 6.51
CA TRP A 21 3.09 5.09 6.65
C TRP A 21 3.88 6.32 6.18
N LEU A 22 3.51 6.89 5.03
CA LEU A 22 4.19 8.08 4.48
C LEU A 22 4.05 9.32 5.37
N TRP A 23 2.89 9.50 6.01
CA TRP A 23 2.71 10.55 6.99
C TRP A 23 3.50 10.29 8.28
N ALA A 24 3.48 9.06 8.80
CA ALA A 24 4.26 8.69 9.99
C ALA A 24 5.77 8.84 9.77
N ALA A 25 6.26 8.52 8.56
CA ALA A 25 7.64 8.68 8.14
C ALA A 25 8.02 10.12 7.76
N ARG A 26 7.14 11.11 7.98
CA ARG A 26 7.39 12.56 7.78
C ARG A 26 7.66 13.00 6.33
N PHE A 27 7.35 12.16 5.33
CA PHE A 27 7.44 12.56 3.91
C PHE A 27 6.39 13.61 3.52
N PHE A 28 5.21 13.57 4.14
CA PHE A 28 4.11 14.50 3.87
C PHE A 28 3.61 15.14 5.15
N LYS A 29 3.27 16.43 5.06
CA LYS A 29 2.75 17.23 6.18
C LYS A 29 1.38 16.74 6.66
N THR A 30 0.56 16.22 5.73
CA THR A 30 -0.80 15.77 6.02
C THR A 30 -1.11 14.46 5.29
N ARG A 31 -2.05 13.70 5.85
CA ARG A 31 -2.54 12.44 5.27
C ARG A 31 -3.15 12.58 3.86
N PRO A 32 -3.97 13.61 3.54
CA PRO A 32 -4.47 13.78 2.17
C PRO A 32 -3.37 14.09 1.15
N LEU A 33 -2.29 14.78 1.52
CA LEU A 33 -1.15 15.00 0.62
C LEU A 33 -0.45 13.69 0.26
N ALA A 34 -0.28 12.79 1.23
CA ALA A 34 0.24 11.45 0.96
C ALA A 34 -0.67 10.67 0.00
N LYS A 35 -2.00 10.76 0.19
CA LYS A 35 -2.97 10.13 -0.72
C LYS A 35 -2.88 10.69 -2.14
N GLN A 36 -2.82 12.02 -2.29
CA GLN A 36 -2.65 12.67 -3.58
C GLN A 36 -1.33 12.32 -4.27
N ALA A 37 -0.24 12.13 -3.51
CA ALA A 37 1.03 11.70 -4.08
C ALA A 37 0.98 10.24 -4.59
N ILE A 38 0.25 9.37 -3.88
CA ILE A 38 -0.01 8.00 -4.30
C ILE A 38 -0.89 7.98 -5.56
N GLU A 39 -2.01 8.70 -5.53
CA GLU A 39 -2.93 8.82 -6.66
C GLU A 39 -2.26 9.50 -7.85
N GLY A 40 -1.44 10.52 -7.64
CA GLY A 40 -0.67 11.21 -8.66
C GLY A 40 0.50 10.41 -9.23
N GLY A 41 0.75 9.19 -8.74
CA GLY A 41 1.82 8.32 -9.25
C GLY A 41 3.23 8.71 -8.82
N LYS A 42 3.36 9.65 -7.86
CA LYS A 42 4.64 10.03 -7.26
C LYS A 42 5.17 8.97 -6.28
N VAL A 43 4.31 8.03 -5.88
CA VAL A 43 4.68 6.91 -5.00
C VAL A 43 4.45 5.59 -5.71
N GLN A 44 5.53 4.82 -5.83
CA GLN A 44 5.53 3.48 -6.41
C GLN A 44 5.94 2.47 -5.34
N LEU A 45 5.25 1.34 -5.28
CA LEU A 45 5.63 0.19 -4.45
C LEU A 45 6.00 -0.95 -5.36
N ASN A 46 7.24 -1.45 -5.25
CA ASN A 46 7.74 -2.58 -6.05
C ASN A 46 7.56 -2.37 -7.57
N GLY A 47 7.77 -1.14 -8.06
CA GLY A 47 7.61 -0.81 -9.47
C GLY A 47 6.17 -0.70 -9.97
N GLN A 48 5.17 -0.85 -9.08
CA GLN A 48 3.76 -0.64 -9.40
C GLN A 48 3.23 0.63 -8.74
N ARG A 49 2.30 1.31 -9.41
CA ARG A 49 1.63 2.49 -8.85
C ARG A 49 0.97 2.10 -7.53
N GLY A 50 1.34 2.80 -6.45
CA GLY A 50 0.73 2.54 -5.14
C GLY A 50 -0.78 2.70 -5.24
N LYS A 51 -1.55 1.69 -4.84
CA LYS A 51 -3.01 1.79 -4.81
C LYS A 51 -3.40 2.55 -3.54
N ALA A 52 -4.00 3.72 -3.68
CA ALA A 52 -4.69 4.39 -2.58
C ALA A 52 -5.97 3.60 -2.27
N GLY A 53 -5.83 2.56 -1.45
CA GLY A 53 -6.98 1.89 -0.83
C GLY A 53 -7.66 2.79 0.17
#